data_AF-A0A2I1HLJ8-F1
#
_entry.id   AF-A0A2I1HLJ8-F1
#
_cell.length_a   1.000
_cell.length_b   1.000
_cell.length_c   1.000
_cell.angle_alpha   90.00
_cell.angle_beta   90.00
_cell.angle_gamma   90.00
#
_symmetry.space_group_name_H-M   'P 1'
#
loop_
_entity.id
_entity.type
_entity.pdbx_description
1 polymer ?
#
loop_
_entity_poly.entity_id
_entity_poly.type
_entity_poly.pdbx_seq_one_letter_code
_entity_poly.pdbx_strand_id
1 'polypeptide(L)'
;MAQNNNKELRKIKLKVGLIIKKKKLGGGIKEDKIDESEQRLINLDYERIKKLKKEMNEIDKKLLIILSSGKNTSKIHKEKEVKQKEMSEFKQELSRTSASYNTNRKKWVFKQVINFLKVKSDFLTLQEEAIEKLQNYCNHLESSISKKRNTIGSTRNMKTSELADKYTKEFQNILVKYNNGLLELDKKFSSLKKIVQENKELEVSLIIRNILKLNSYNFNKYKILGFANNSQKGTRTQLNFNMMTEDINSLRKNLNELKLELKQETKGLKNLTAD
;
A
#
# COMPACT_ATOMS: atom_id res chain seq x y z
N MET A 1 40.62 7.13 -24.54
CA MET A 1 39.89 6.78 -23.30
C MET A 1 38.37 7.03 -23.37
N ALA A 2 37.87 8.15 -23.92
CA ALA A 2 36.42 8.45 -23.98
C ALA A 2 35.54 7.52 -24.85
N GLN A 3 36.09 6.94 -25.93
CA GLN A 3 35.36 6.01 -26.81
C GLN A 3 35.04 4.65 -26.15
N ASN A 4 35.88 4.18 -25.21
CA ASN A 4 35.71 2.87 -24.59
C ASN A 4 34.56 2.88 -23.56
N ASN A 5 34.41 3.98 -22.82
CA ASN A 5 33.32 4.14 -21.84
C ASN A 5 31.94 4.24 -22.50
N ASN A 6 31.84 4.83 -23.71
CA ASN A 6 30.57 4.92 -24.44
C ASN A 6 30.14 3.56 -25.01
N LYS A 7 31.10 2.69 -25.35
CA LYS A 7 30.87 1.33 -25.84
C LYS A 7 30.36 0.40 -24.73
N GLU A 8 30.93 0.49 -23.53
CA GLU A 8 30.45 -0.22 -22.33
C GLU A 8 29.05 0.26 -21.90
N LEU A 9 28.79 1.57 -21.89
CA LEU A 9 27.47 2.12 -21.57
C LEU A 9 26.40 1.59 -22.55
N ARG A 10 26.71 1.56 -23.85
CA ARG A 10 25.84 0.99 -24.89
C ARG A 10 25.59 -0.51 -24.71
N LYS A 11 26.60 -1.29 -24.30
CA LYS A 11 26.44 -2.72 -23.99
C LYS A 11 25.54 -2.94 -22.77
N ILE A 12 25.73 -2.15 -21.71
CA ILE A 12 24.90 -2.21 -20.50
C ILE A 12 23.45 -1.86 -20.86
N LYS A 13 23.23 -0.77 -21.62
CA LYS A 13 21.91 -0.39 -22.13
C LYS A 13 21.26 -1.48 -22.97
N LEU A 14 22.00 -2.10 -23.89
CA LEU A 14 21.49 -3.21 -24.71
C LEU A 14 21.08 -4.40 -23.85
N LYS A 15 21.89 -4.78 -22.86
CA LYS A 15 21.54 -5.87 -21.92
C LYS A 15 20.29 -5.55 -21.11
N VAL A 16 20.18 -4.34 -20.56
CA VAL A 16 19.01 -3.95 -19.75
C VAL A 16 17.75 -3.79 -20.62
N GLY A 17 17.88 -3.19 -21.80
CA GLY A 17 16.79 -3.07 -22.78
C GLY A 17 16.25 -4.43 -23.25
N LEU A 18 17.13 -5.43 -23.43
CA LEU A 18 16.73 -6.80 -23.75
C LEU A 18 15.95 -7.47 -22.60
N ILE A 19 16.32 -7.20 -21.34
CA ILE A 19 15.60 -7.70 -20.16
C ILE A 19 14.18 -7.12 -20.11
N ILE A 20 14.03 -5.81 -20.34
CA ILE A 20 12.73 -5.14 -20.38
C ILE A 20 11.87 -5.67 -21.53
N LYS A 21 12.45 -5.84 -22.73
CA LYS A 21 11.75 -6.32 -23.92
C LYS A 21 11.26 -7.77 -23.77
N LYS A 22 12.08 -8.67 -23.19
CA LYS A 22 11.70 -10.07 -22.93
C LYS A 22 10.49 -10.21 -21.99
N LYS A 23 10.30 -9.30 -21.04
CA LYS A 23 9.12 -9.32 -20.15
C LYS A 23 7.88 -8.65 -20.73
N LYS A 24 8.00 -7.61 -21.58
CA LYS A 24 6.84 -7.13 -22.37
C LYS A 24 6.21 -8.24 -23.23
N LEU A 25 7.00 -9.26 -23.57
CA LEU A 25 6.59 -10.45 -24.29
C LEU A 25 6.15 -11.63 -23.38
N GLY A 26 5.92 -11.40 -22.08
CA GLY A 26 5.37 -12.41 -21.17
C GLY A 26 6.39 -13.31 -20.46
N GLY A 27 7.70 -13.04 -20.56
CA GLY A 27 8.71 -13.79 -19.80
C GLY A 27 8.63 -13.52 -18.30
N GLY A 28 8.47 -14.58 -17.48
CA GLY A 28 8.21 -14.57 -16.03
C GLY A 28 9.29 -13.96 -15.12
N ILE A 29 9.67 -12.70 -15.35
CA ILE A 29 10.57 -11.92 -14.50
C ILE A 29 9.74 -11.19 -13.43
N LYS A 30 10.17 -11.19 -12.15
CA LYS A 30 9.49 -10.46 -11.05
C LYS A 30 9.43 -8.94 -11.31
N GLU A 31 8.37 -8.25 -10.90
CA GLU A 31 8.17 -6.79 -11.09
C GLU A 31 9.31 -5.97 -10.47
N ASP A 32 9.72 -6.29 -9.24
CA ASP A 32 10.75 -5.55 -8.51
C ASP A 32 12.12 -5.48 -9.23
N LYS A 33 12.49 -6.53 -9.97
CA LYS A 33 13.76 -6.56 -10.74
C LYS A 33 13.74 -5.65 -11.98
N ILE A 34 12.56 -5.29 -12.47
CA ILE A 34 12.41 -4.35 -13.59
C ILE A 34 12.57 -2.93 -13.09
N ASP A 35 11.94 -2.59 -11.96
CA ASP A 35 12.01 -1.26 -11.40
C ASP A 35 13.47 -0.86 -11.10
N GLU A 36 14.25 -1.77 -10.51
CA GLU A 36 15.70 -1.59 -10.32
C GLU A 36 16.46 -1.37 -11.64
N SER A 37 16.08 -2.10 -12.69
CA SER A 37 16.72 -2.05 -14.01
C SER A 37 16.39 -0.76 -14.76
N GLU A 38 15.12 -0.33 -14.75
CA GLU A 38 14.66 0.93 -15.31
C GLU A 38 15.26 2.13 -14.55
N GLN A 39 15.30 2.06 -13.22
CA GLN A 39 15.95 3.09 -12.41
C GLN A 39 17.45 3.19 -12.68
N ARG A 40 18.14 2.06 -12.86
CA ARG A 40 19.54 2.05 -13.28
C ARG A 40 19.75 2.70 -14.64
N LEU A 41 18.86 2.45 -15.62
CA LEU A 41 18.91 3.09 -16.94
C LEU A 41 18.73 4.61 -16.83
N ILE A 42 17.73 5.06 -16.07
CA ILE A 42 17.47 6.48 -15.82
C ILE A 42 18.71 7.17 -15.25
N ASN A 43 19.37 6.54 -14.27
CA ASN A 43 20.59 7.09 -13.66
C ASN A 43 21.75 7.18 -14.67
N LEU A 44 21.94 6.16 -15.51
CA LEU A 44 22.98 6.15 -16.54
C LEU A 44 22.75 7.26 -17.59
N ASP A 45 21.50 7.47 -18.00
CA ASP A 45 21.13 8.53 -18.93
C ASP A 45 21.37 9.91 -18.36
N TYR A 46 20.99 10.11 -17.10
CA TYR A 46 21.23 11.35 -16.39
C TYR A 46 22.73 11.70 -16.31
N GLU A 47 23.57 10.73 -15.92
CA GLU A 47 25.02 10.92 -15.84
C GLU A 47 25.64 11.20 -17.22
N ARG A 48 25.18 10.54 -18.28
CA ARG A 48 25.68 10.82 -19.63
C ARG A 48 25.29 12.22 -20.10
N ILE A 49 24.03 12.64 -19.88
CA ILE A 49 23.55 14.00 -20.17
C ILE A 49 24.39 15.03 -19.43
N LYS A 50 24.65 14.81 -18.14
CA LYS A 50 25.48 15.70 -17.31
C LYS A 50 26.91 15.81 -17.85
N LYS A 51 27.51 14.69 -18.28
CA LYS A 51 28.84 14.68 -18.91
C LYS A 51 28.85 15.43 -20.25
N LEU A 52 27.85 15.21 -21.10
CA LEU A 52 27.73 15.91 -22.39
C LEU A 52 27.58 17.43 -22.21
N LYS A 53 26.92 17.89 -21.15
CA LYS A 53 26.83 19.33 -20.84
C LYS A 53 28.21 19.93 -20.56
N LYS A 54 29.07 19.20 -19.82
CA LYS A 54 30.45 19.64 -19.57
C LYS A 54 31.28 19.67 -20.85
N GLU A 55 31.19 18.62 -21.66
CA GLU A 55 31.87 18.54 -22.95
C GLU A 55 31.44 19.70 -23.89
N MET A 56 30.15 20.04 -23.94
CA MET A 56 29.65 21.19 -24.71
C MET A 56 30.21 22.54 -24.19
N ASN A 57 30.25 22.74 -22.87
CA ASN A 57 30.82 23.97 -22.30
C ASN A 57 32.31 24.13 -22.65
N GLU A 58 33.07 23.04 -22.72
CA GLU A 58 34.47 23.07 -23.17
C GLU A 58 34.59 23.43 -24.65
N ILE A 59 33.69 22.89 -25.49
CA ILE A 59 33.60 23.23 -26.92
C ILE A 59 33.29 24.72 -27.09
N ASP A 60 32.35 25.27 -26.31
CA ASP A 60 31.99 26.69 -26.36
C ASP A 60 33.17 27.60 -25.97
N LYS A 61 33.94 27.22 -24.95
CA LYS A 61 35.18 27.93 -24.58
C LYS A 61 36.22 27.90 -25.71
N LYS A 62 36.43 26.74 -26.35
CA LYS A 62 37.35 26.62 -27.50
C LYS A 62 36.90 27.45 -28.70
N LEU A 63 35.59 27.46 -28.96
CA LEU A 63 34.99 28.24 -30.04
C LEU A 63 35.26 29.74 -29.83
N LEU A 64 35.04 30.25 -28.61
CA LEU A 64 35.34 31.64 -28.24
C LEU A 64 36.80 32.02 -28.54
N ILE A 65 37.76 31.21 -28.13
CA ILE A 65 39.20 31.47 -28.36
C ILE A 65 39.52 31.55 -29.86
N ILE A 66 38.96 30.64 -30.66
CA ILE A 66 39.23 30.59 -32.11
C ILE A 66 38.59 31.76 -32.83
N LEU A 67 37.37 32.15 -32.44
CA LEU A 67 36.69 33.34 -32.94
C LEU A 67 37.49 34.61 -32.66
N SER A 68 38.01 34.77 -31.43
CA SER A 68 38.86 35.90 -31.07
C SER A 68 40.16 35.97 -31.88
N SER A 69 40.62 34.84 -32.43
CA SER A 69 41.81 34.76 -33.28
C SER A 69 41.53 34.87 -34.79
N GLY A 70 40.26 35.04 -35.20
CA GLY A 70 39.87 35.13 -36.62
C GLY A 70 40.07 33.83 -37.43
N LYS A 71 40.24 32.68 -36.77
CA LYS A 71 40.49 31.38 -37.41
C LYS A 71 39.19 30.67 -37.79
N ASN A 72 39.28 29.75 -38.76
CA ASN A 72 38.15 28.92 -39.21
C ASN A 72 37.57 28.06 -38.08
N THR A 73 36.24 28.09 -37.91
CA THR A 73 35.49 27.39 -36.84
C THR A 73 34.73 26.14 -37.30
N SER A 74 34.73 25.80 -38.60
CA SER A 74 33.84 24.76 -39.16
C SER A 74 33.97 23.40 -38.46
N LYS A 75 35.19 23.01 -38.08
CA LYS A 75 35.45 21.74 -37.38
C LYS A 75 34.83 21.70 -35.99
N ILE A 76 34.86 22.80 -35.25
CA ILE A 76 34.30 22.90 -33.89
C ILE A 76 32.79 22.96 -33.92
N HIS A 77 32.19 23.62 -34.92
CA HIS A 77 30.75 23.58 -35.13
C HIS A 77 30.26 22.15 -35.39
N LYS A 78 30.95 21.39 -36.26
CA LYS A 78 30.64 19.97 -36.49
C LYS A 78 30.75 19.12 -35.22
N GLU A 79 31.79 19.35 -34.40
CA GLU A 79 31.94 18.65 -33.11
C GLU A 79 30.78 18.98 -32.16
N LYS A 80 30.38 20.25 -32.06
CA LYS A 80 29.25 20.71 -31.24
C LYS A 80 27.94 20.07 -31.70
N GLU A 81 27.67 20.04 -33.00
CA GLU A 81 26.48 19.42 -33.58
C GLU A 81 26.36 17.93 -33.23
N VAL A 82 27.46 17.17 -33.35
CA VAL A 82 27.48 15.75 -32.98
C VAL A 82 27.14 15.55 -31.51
N LYS A 83 27.69 16.38 -30.62
CA LYS A 83 27.41 16.31 -29.17
C LYS A 83 25.98 16.71 -28.84
N GLN A 84 25.44 17.71 -29.53
CA GLN A 84 24.07 18.16 -29.35
C GLN A 84 23.06 17.12 -29.81
N LYS A 85 23.35 16.42 -30.93
CA LYS A 85 22.57 15.28 -31.39
C LYS A 85 22.62 14.10 -30.42
N GLU A 86 23.81 13.75 -29.91
CA GLU A 86 23.94 12.71 -28.88
C GLU A 86 23.12 13.07 -27.63
N MET A 87 23.19 14.33 -27.17
CA MET A 87 22.42 14.82 -26.03
C MET A 87 20.90 14.70 -26.23
N SER A 88 20.40 15.05 -27.41
CA SER A 88 18.96 15.00 -27.70
C SER A 88 18.45 13.55 -27.71
N GLU A 89 19.22 12.61 -28.26
CA GLU A 89 18.92 11.17 -28.23
C GLU A 89 18.81 10.66 -26.79
N PHE A 90 19.80 10.96 -25.94
CA PHE A 90 19.77 10.55 -24.52
C PHE A 90 18.60 11.18 -23.74
N LYS A 91 18.26 12.45 -23.99
CA LYS A 91 17.08 13.08 -23.37
C LYS A 91 15.78 12.39 -23.78
N GLN A 92 15.67 12.00 -25.05
CA GLN A 92 14.49 11.31 -25.57
C GLN A 92 14.37 9.91 -24.95
N GLU A 93 15.47 9.18 -24.80
CA GLU A 93 15.50 7.86 -24.18
C GLU A 93 15.21 7.92 -22.67
N LEU A 94 15.78 8.92 -21.97
CA LEU A 94 15.49 9.19 -20.57
C LEU A 94 13.99 9.43 -20.36
N SER A 95 13.37 10.26 -21.21
CA SER A 95 11.94 10.55 -21.15
C SER A 95 11.09 9.29 -21.30
N ARG A 96 11.39 8.46 -22.31
CA ARG A 96 10.71 7.17 -22.53
C ARG A 96 10.85 6.21 -21.35
N THR A 97 12.07 6.06 -20.82
CA THR A 97 12.35 5.13 -19.72
C THR A 97 11.70 5.61 -18.41
N SER A 98 11.76 6.91 -18.14
CA SER A 98 11.13 7.52 -16.97
C SER A 98 9.61 7.38 -17.01
N ALA A 99 8.99 7.56 -18.18
CA ALA A 99 7.57 7.34 -18.37
C ALA A 99 7.18 5.88 -18.10
N SER A 100 7.93 4.91 -18.67
CA SER A 100 7.73 3.47 -18.44
C SER A 100 7.82 3.12 -16.95
N TYR A 101 8.90 3.56 -16.29
CA TYR A 101 9.16 3.34 -14.88
C TYR A 101 8.04 3.89 -14.00
N ASN A 102 7.62 5.13 -14.25
CA ASN A 102 6.53 5.73 -13.49
C ASN A 102 5.20 4.99 -13.73
N THR A 103 4.89 4.59 -14.95
CA THR A 103 3.68 3.79 -15.24
C THR A 103 3.68 2.45 -14.49
N ASN A 104 4.82 1.76 -14.42
CA ASN A 104 4.95 0.49 -13.70
C ASN A 104 4.73 0.69 -12.20
N ARG A 105 5.40 1.68 -11.60
CA ARG A 105 5.21 2.04 -10.17
C ARG A 105 3.76 2.41 -9.87
N LYS A 106 3.11 3.21 -10.73
CA LYS A 106 1.69 3.56 -10.59
C LYS A 106 0.81 2.29 -10.51
N LYS A 107 0.98 1.36 -11.46
CA LYS A 107 0.25 0.08 -11.48
C LYS A 107 0.48 -0.73 -10.21
N TRP A 108 1.72 -0.80 -9.73
CA TRP A 108 2.04 -1.51 -8.51
C TRP A 108 1.38 -0.89 -7.28
N VAL A 109 1.44 0.43 -7.12
CA VAL A 109 0.75 1.15 -6.02
C VAL A 109 -0.75 0.85 -6.06
N PHE A 110 -1.40 0.92 -7.22
CA PHE A 110 -2.82 0.61 -7.35
C PHE A 110 -3.15 -0.83 -6.97
N LYS A 111 -2.32 -1.81 -7.36
CA LYS A 111 -2.50 -3.22 -6.97
C LYS A 111 -2.50 -3.37 -5.44
N GLN A 112 -1.62 -2.64 -4.74
CA GLN A 112 -1.58 -2.67 -3.27
C GLN A 112 -2.81 -2.01 -2.64
N VAL A 113 -3.30 -0.91 -3.22
CA VAL A 113 -4.55 -0.28 -2.79
C VAL A 113 -5.74 -1.24 -2.96
N ILE A 114 -5.87 -1.89 -4.12
CA ILE A 114 -6.95 -2.85 -4.38
C ILE A 114 -6.90 -4.01 -3.38
N ASN A 115 -5.71 -4.55 -3.12
CA ASN A 115 -5.53 -5.60 -2.11
C ASN A 115 -5.93 -5.13 -0.71
N PHE A 116 -5.58 -3.90 -0.34
CA PHE A 116 -5.98 -3.34 0.94
C PHE A 116 -7.50 -3.15 1.06
N LEU A 117 -8.16 -2.59 0.04
CA LEU A 117 -9.62 -2.44 0.04
C LEU A 117 -10.33 -3.79 0.15
N LYS A 118 -9.79 -4.83 -0.49
CA LYS A 118 -10.32 -6.19 -0.38
C LYS A 118 -10.25 -6.67 1.07
N VAL A 119 -9.08 -6.59 1.72
CA VAL A 119 -8.91 -6.97 3.13
C VAL A 119 -9.81 -6.13 4.04
N LYS A 120 -9.97 -4.83 3.75
CA LYS A 120 -10.89 -3.95 4.50
C LYS A 120 -12.35 -4.38 4.35
N SER A 121 -12.75 -4.81 3.15
CA SER A 121 -14.08 -5.38 2.89
C SER A 121 -14.27 -6.73 3.59
N ASP A 122 -13.27 -7.61 3.56
CA ASP A 122 -13.33 -8.91 4.24
C ASP A 122 -13.44 -8.72 5.76
N PHE A 123 -12.72 -7.75 6.32
CA PHE A 123 -12.85 -7.37 7.73
C PHE A 123 -14.23 -6.80 8.07
N LEU A 124 -14.83 -6.01 7.17
CA LEU A 124 -16.19 -5.53 7.33
C LEU A 124 -17.19 -6.69 7.43
N THR A 125 -17.09 -7.68 6.54
CA THR A 125 -17.93 -8.89 6.60
C THR A 125 -17.69 -9.68 7.89
N LEU A 126 -16.42 -9.83 8.32
CA LEU A 126 -16.09 -10.46 9.60
C LEU A 126 -16.77 -9.76 10.79
N GLN A 127 -16.84 -8.43 10.76
CA GLN A 127 -17.48 -7.63 11.80
C GLN A 127 -19.00 -7.81 11.79
N GLU A 128 -19.64 -7.90 10.62
CA GLU A 128 -21.08 -8.20 10.49
C GLU A 128 -21.41 -9.57 11.09
N GLU A 129 -20.66 -10.60 10.70
CA GLU A 129 -20.82 -11.96 11.25
C GLU A 129 -20.60 -11.99 12.77
N ALA A 130 -19.60 -11.25 13.26
CA ALA A 130 -19.32 -11.18 14.69
C ALA A 130 -20.51 -10.56 15.44
N ILE A 131 -21.04 -9.43 14.97
CA ILE A 131 -22.20 -8.77 15.58
C ILE A 131 -23.39 -9.72 15.63
N GLU A 132 -23.72 -10.36 14.51
CA GLU A 132 -24.86 -11.28 14.41
C GLU A 132 -24.72 -12.45 15.40
N LYS A 133 -23.55 -13.10 15.41
CA LYS A 133 -23.28 -14.22 16.32
C LYS A 133 -23.35 -13.77 17.78
N LEU A 134 -22.68 -12.67 18.14
CA LEU A 134 -22.69 -12.14 19.51
C LEU A 134 -24.11 -11.80 19.97
N GLN A 135 -24.95 -11.23 19.11
CA GLN A 135 -26.35 -10.96 19.41
C GLN A 135 -27.18 -12.22 19.62
N ASN A 136 -27.03 -13.22 18.76
CA ASN A 136 -27.70 -14.50 18.94
C ASN A 136 -27.31 -15.14 20.28
N TYR A 137 -26.04 -15.07 20.67
CA TYR A 137 -25.58 -15.54 21.98
C TYR A 137 -26.21 -14.77 23.14
N CYS A 138 -26.25 -13.44 23.09
CA CYS A 138 -26.91 -12.63 24.12
C CYS A 138 -28.40 -12.99 24.24
N ASN A 139 -29.13 -13.10 23.13
CA ASN A 139 -30.56 -13.46 23.12
C ASN A 139 -30.80 -14.86 23.72
N HIS A 140 -29.95 -15.84 23.40
CA HIS A 140 -30.04 -17.19 23.97
C HIS A 140 -29.72 -17.23 25.47
N LEU A 141 -28.72 -16.46 25.90
CA LEU A 141 -28.36 -16.35 27.31
C LEU A 141 -29.52 -15.73 28.11
N GLU A 142 -30.10 -14.63 27.61
CA GLU A 142 -31.24 -13.95 28.22
C GLU A 142 -32.49 -14.86 28.28
N SER A 143 -32.81 -15.57 27.19
CA SER A 143 -33.90 -16.54 27.15
C SER A 143 -33.71 -17.70 28.14
N SER A 144 -32.47 -18.18 28.28
CA SER A 144 -32.13 -19.26 29.21
C SER A 144 -32.26 -18.83 30.67
N ILE A 145 -31.91 -17.57 30.97
CA ILE A 145 -32.05 -16.98 32.31
C ILE A 145 -33.52 -16.72 32.65
N SER A 146 -34.30 -16.18 31.71
CA SER A 146 -35.72 -15.86 31.92
C SER A 146 -36.60 -17.11 32.11
N LYS A 147 -36.39 -18.17 31.31
CA LYS A 147 -37.09 -19.46 31.49
C LYS A 147 -36.82 -20.11 32.85
N LYS A 148 -35.61 -19.94 33.39
CA LYS A 148 -35.17 -20.53 34.66
C LYS A 148 -35.68 -19.78 35.90
N ARG A 149 -36.00 -18.48 35.76
CA ARG A 149 -36.66 -17.70 36.83
C ARG A 149 -38.07 -18.20 37.14
N ASN A 150 -38.74 -18.82 36.16
CA ASN A 150 -40.13 -19.30 36.28
C ASN A 150 -40.25 -20.73 36.85
N THR A 151 -39.16 -21.44 37.13
CA THR A 151 -39.17 -22.81 37.69
C THR A 151 -38.43 -22.85 39.02
N ILE A 152 -39.16 -23.10 40.11
CA ILE A 152 -38.66 -23.19 41.50
C ILE A 152 -38.15 -24.61 41.75
N GLY A 153 -36.84 -24.80 41.96
CA GLY A 153 -36.29 -26.11 42.34
C GLY A 153 -34.76 -26.14 42.46
N SER A 154 -34.27 -26.73 43.55
CA SER A 154 -32.90 -26.64 44.11
C SER A 154 -31.78 -27.36 43.33
N THR A 155 -32.05 -28.04 42.20
CA THR A 155 -31.02 -28.53 41.24
C THR A 155 -30.37 -27.37 40.43
N ARG A 156 -30.47 -26.16 40.98
CA ARG A 156 -30.51 -24.86 40.30
C ARG A 156 -29.14 -24.32 39.92
N ASN A 157 -28.08 -24.60 40.67
CA ASN A 157 -26.83 -23.83 40.54
C ASN A 157 -25.81 -24.44 39.57
N MET A 158 -25.66 -25.77 39.54
CA MET A 158 -24.61 -26.44 38.76
C MET A 158 -24.80 -26.31 37.24
N LYS A 159 -26.04 -26.49 36.74
CA LYS A 159 -26.37 -26.37 35.30
C LYS A 159 -26.31 -24.94 34.73
N THR A 160 -26.42 -23.90 35.57
CA THR A 160 -26.33 -22.49 35.12
C THR A 160 -24.90 -22.02 34.95
N SER A 161 -23.99 -22.48 35.81
CA SER A 161 -22.57 -22.15 35.69
C SER A 161 -21.97 -22.75 34.42
N GLU A 162 -22.28 -24.02 34.12
CA GLU A 162 -21.79 -24.69 32.90
C GLU A 162 -22.28 -24.01 31.61
N LEU A 163 -23.56 -23.59 31.56
CA LEU A 163 -24.12 -22.86 30.42
C LEU A 163 -23.49 -21.48 30.29
N ALA A 164 -23.37 -20.73 31.38
CA ALA A 164 -22.73 -19.41 31.38
C ALA A 164 -21.27 -19.49 30.93
N ASP A 165 -20.54 -20.52 31.35
CA ASP A 165 -19.15 -20.76 30.94
C ASP A 165 -19.03 -21.11 29.46
N LYS A 166 -19.96 -21.92 28.93
CA LYS A 166 -20.02 -22.23 27.49
C LYS A 166 -20.25 -20.96 26.65
N TYR A 167 -21.26 -20.18 27.00
CA TYR A 167 -21.57 -18.93 26.30
C TYR A 167 -20.44 -17.90 26.41
N THR A 168 -19.76 -17.87 27.56
CA THR A 168 -18.60 -17.02 27.78
C THR A 168 -17.44 -17.38 26.87
N LYS A 169 -17.13 -18.67 26.73
CA LYS A 169 -16.07 -19.14 25.81
C LYS A 169 -16.38 -18.81 24.36
N GLU A 170 -17.61 -19.06 23.92
CA GLU A 170 -18.06 -18.76 22.55
C GLU A 170 -17.95 -17.26 22.23
N PHE A 171 -18.43 -16.40 23.15
CA PHE A 171 -18.32 -14.94 23.04
C PHE A 171 -16.85 -14.50 22.90
N GLN A 172 -15.97 -15.01 23.76
CA GLN A 172 -14.54 -14.71 23.73
C GLN A 172 -13.89 -15.18 22.43
N ASN A 173 -14.23 -16.37 21.92
CA ASN A 173 -13.69 -16.89 20.68
C ASN A 173 -14.03 -15.99 19.48
N ILE A 174 -15.23 -15.43 19.44
CA ILE A 174 -15.63 -14.49 18.39
C ILE A 174 -14.82 -13.20 18.47
N LEU A 175 -14.65 -12.65 19.68
CA LEU A 175 -13.83 -11.45 19.88
C LEU A 175 -12.37 -11.68 19.51
N VAL A 176 -11.79 -12.84 19.82
CA VAL A 176 -10.43 -13.20 19.40
C VAL A 176 -10.34 -13.22 17.87
N LYS A 177 -11.30 -13.84 17.18
CA LYS A 177 -11.34 -13.85 15.71
C LYS A 177 -11.43 -12.43 15.13
N TYR A 178 -12.29 -11.59 15.70
CA TYR A 178 -12.41 -10.17 15.32
C TYR A 178 -11.09 -9.41 15.49
N ASN A 179 -10.44 -9.53 16.65
CA ASN A 179 -9.17 -8.86 16.95
C ASN A 179 -8.04 -9.33 16.02
N ASN A 180 -8.01 -10.61 15.66
CA ASN A 180 -7.06 -11.12 14.68
C ASN A 180 -7.29 -10.49 13.30
N GLY A 181 -8.55 -10.34 12.86
CA GLY A 181 -8.90 -9.63 11.63
C GLY A 181 -8.48 -8.16 11.65
N LEU A 182 -8.69 -7.47 12.78
CA LEU A 182 -8.27 -6.07 12.95
C LEU A 182 -6.74 -5.92 12.87
N LEU A 183 -5.99 -6.85 13.48
CA LEU A 183 -4.54 -6.89 13.41
C LEU A 183 -4.04 -7.14 11.99
N GLU A 184 -4.69 -8.01 11.23
CA GLU A 184 -4.36 -8.22 9.81
C GLU A 184 -4.59 -6.95 8.98
N LEU A 185 -5.73 -6.29 9.19
CA LEU A 185 -6.05 -5.03 8.51
C LEU A 185 -5.00 -3.94 8.80
N ASP A 186 -4.57 -3.80 10.06
CA ASP A 186 -3.53 -2.85 10.48
C ASP A 186 -2.17 -3.14 9.84
N LYS A 187 -1.78 -4.42 9.75
CA LYS A 187 -0.55 -4.85 9.06
C LYS A 187 -0.59 -4.49 7.57
N LYS A 188 -1.72 -4.73 6.90
CA LYS A 188 -1.90 -4.40 5.48
C LYS A 188 -1.89 -2.89 5.25
N PHE A 189 -2.52 -2.13 6.13
CA PHE A 189 -2.50 -0.68 6.09
C PHE A 189 -1.09 -0.11 6.27
N SER A 190 -0.34 -0.59 7.25
CA SER A 190 1.05 -0.18 7.51
C SER A 190 1.94 -0.46 6.30
N SER A 191 1.76 -1.62 5.66
CA SER A 191 2.45 -1.98 4.42
C SER A 191 2.10 -1.01 3.29
N LEU A 192 0.82 -0.72 3.07
CA LEU A 192 0.37 0.23 2.06
C LEU A 192 0.92 1.64 2.31
N LYS A 193 0.92 2.10 3.57
CA LYS A 193 1.47 3.40 3.96
C LYS A 193 2.93 3.55 3.57
N LYS A 194 3.75 2.53 3.84
CA LYS A 194 5.16 2.50 3.45
C LYS A 194 5.31 2.60 1.92
N ILE A 195 4.56 1.81 1.19
CA ILE A 195 4.57 1.77 -0.28
C ILE A 195 4.20 3.13 -0.88
N VAL A 196 3.12 3.75 -0.40
CA VAL A 196 2.69 5.08 -0.87
C VAL A 196 3.73 6.15 -0.53
N GLN A 197 4.43 6.01 0.61
CA GLN A 197 5.49 6.94 1.01
C GLN A 197 6.76 6.82 0.16
N GLU A 198 7.19 5.60 -0.16
CA GLU A 198 8.30 5.32 -1.09
C GLU A 198 8.01 5.84 -2.51
N ASN A 199 6.72 6.01 -2.84
CA ASN A 199 6.26 6.50 -4.13
C ASN A 199 5.70 7.92 -4.10
N LYS A 200 6.13 8.75 -3.14
CA LYS A 200 5.66 10.14 -2.96
C LYS A 200 5.87 11.07 -4.16
N GLU A 201 6.78 10.72 -5.06
CA GLU A 201 7.07 11.47 -6.30
C GLU A 201 5.95 11.33 -7.34
N LEU A 202 5.14 10.27 -7.24
CA LEU A 202 4.00 10.07 -8.11
C LEU A 202 2.80 10.85 -7.56
N GLU A 203 2.22 11.68 -8.41
CA GLU A 203 0.99 12.42 -8.09
C GLU A 203 -0.13 11.51 -7.58
N VAL A 204 -0.31 10.34 -8.21
CA VAL A 204 -1.31 9.35 -7.78
C VAL A 204 -1.13 8.92 -6.32
N SER A 205 0.12 8.80 -5.85
CA SER A 205 0.43 8.41 -4.47
C SER A 205 0.02 9.51 -3.48
N LEU A 206 0.13 10.79 -3.87
CA LEU A 206 -0.34 11.91 -3.08
C LEU A 206 -1.87 11.88 -2.95
N ILE A 207 -2.57 11.61 -4.05
CA ILE A 207 -4.04 11.55 -4.06
C ILE A 207 -4.52 10.34 -3.23
N ILE A 208 -3.92 9.16 -3.41
CA ILE A 208 -4.22 7.95 -2.62
C ILE A 208 -4.01 8.21 -1.13
N ARG A 209 -2.90 8.87 -0.76
CA ARG A 209 -2.62 9.23 0.65
C ARG A 209 -3.76 10.02 1.27
N ASN A 210 -4.32 10.97 0.51
CA ASN A 210 -5.40 11.83 0.98
C ASN A 210 -6.74 11.08 1.05
N ILE A 211 -7.08 10.29 0.03
CA ILE A 211 -8.33 9.49 -0.01
C ILE A 211 -8.38 8.51 1.16
N LEU A 212 -7.28 7.77 1.38
CA LEU A 212 -7.18 6.76 2.44
C LEU A 212 -6.75 7.33 3.80
N LYS A 213 -6.56 8.66 3.89
CA LYS A 213 -6.15 9.37 5.10
C LYS A 213 -4.93 8.74 5.81
N LEU A 214 -3.91 8.30 5.05
CA LEU A 214 -2.84 7.44 5.56
C LEU A 214 -2.02 8.04 6.74
N ASN A 215 -2.07 9.36 6.91
CA ASN A 215 -1.37 10.07 7.98
C ASN A 215 -2.19 10.23 9.27
N SER A 216 -3.51 10.22 9.18
CA SER A 216 -4.42 10.46 10.31
C SER A 216 -5.28 9.26 10.66
N TYR A 217 -5.24 8.19 9.87
CA TYR A 217 -5.99 6.98 10.14
C TYR A 217 -5.55 6.34 11.46
N ASN A 218 -6.53 6.02 12.31
CA ASN A 218 -6.30 5.44 13.62
C ASN A 218 -7.20 4.22 13.81
N PHE A 219 -6.61 3.02 13.83
CA PHE A 219 -7.34 1.78 14.09
C PHE A 219 -7.82 1.63 15.54
N ASN A 220 -7.33 2.45 16.48
CA ASN A 220 -7.78 2.38 17.87
C ASN A 220 -9.29 2.63 18.02
N LYS A 221 -9.92 3.34 17.10
CA LYS A 221 -11.38 3.51 17.11
C LYS A 221 -12.15 2.20 16.90
N TYR A 222 -11.51 1.20 16.28
CA TYR A 222 -12.08 -0.12 16.06
C TYR A 222 -11.67 -1.14 17.12
N LYS A 223 -10.77 -0.76 18.06
CA LYS A 223 -10.46 -1.64 19.19
C LYS A 223 -11.63 -1.68 20.14
N ILE A 224 -12.04 -2.89 20.50
CA ILE A 224 -13.02 -3.11 21.56
C ILE A 224 -12.27 -3.13 22.88
N LEU A 225 -12.51 -2.13 23.74
CA LEU A 225 -11.77 -1.92 24.98
C LEU A 225 -12.21 -2.85 26.13
N GLY A 226 -13.41 -3.43 26.07
CA GLY A 226 -14.04 -4.08 27.23
C GLY A 226 -13.43 -5.42 27.67
N PHE A 227 -13.01 -6.29 26.74
CA PHE A 227 -12.88 -7.73 27.06
C PHE A 227 -11.53 -8.41 26.80
N ALA A 228 -10.75 -7.97 25.82
CA ALA A 228 -9.48 -8.65 25.49
C ALA A 228 -8.50 -8.68 26.69
N ASN A 229 -8.53 -7.66 27.55
CA ASN A 229 -7.64 -7.57 28.71
C ASN A 229 -8.06 -8.47 29.90
N ASN A 230 -9.32 -8.89 29.96
CA ASN A 230 -9.83 -9.70 31.06
C ASN A 230 -9.78 -11.21 30.78
N SER A 231 -9.73 -11.64 29.52
CA SER A 231 -9.63 -13.08 29.20
C SER A 231 -8.20 -13.64 29.29
N GLN A 232 -7.17 -12.79 29.15
CA GLN A 232 -5.76 -13.21 29.25
C GLN A 232 -5.27 -13.39 30.70
N LYS A 233 -5.97 -12.83 31.70
CA LYS A 233 -5.46 -12.74 33.08
C LYS A 233 -5.77 -13.94 33.98
N GLY A 234 -6.27 -15.05 33.44
CA GLY A 234 -6.55 -16.28 34.20
C GLY A 234 -7.77 -16.21 35.15
N THR A 235 -8.26 -15.01 35.47
CA THR A 235 -9.53 -14.79 36.14
C THR A 235 -10.67 -14.84 35.12
N ARG A 236 -11.33 -15.99 34.99
CA ARG A 236 -12.63 -16.13 34.30
C ARG A 236 -13.68 -15.31 35.07
N THR A 237 -13.68 -14.00 34.90
CA THR A 237 -14.76 -13.16 35.42
C THR A 237 -16.00 -13.47 34.57
N GLN A 238 -17.05 -13.95 35.24
CA GLN A 238 -18.35 -14.24 34.63
C GLN A 238 -18.82 -13.02 33.82
N LEU A 239 -19.12 -13.22 32.54
CA LEU A 239 -19.51 -12.10 31.65
C LEU A 239 -20.82 -11.47 32.12
N ASN A 240 -20.79 -10.16 32.38
CA ASN A 240 -22.00 -9.38 32.64
C ASN A 240 -22.70 -9.06 31.31
N PHE A 241 -23.98 -9.41 31.21
CA PHE A 241 -24.82 -9.16 30.04
C PHE A 241 -24.81 -7.68 29.58
N ASN A 242 -24.76 -6.75 30.53
CA ASN A 242 -24.70 -5.32 30.21
C ASN A 242 -23.41 -4.97 29.44
N MET A 243 -22.27 -5.51 29.87
CA MET A 243 -20.99 -5.30 29.22
C MET A 243 -20.95 -5.94 27.82
N MET A 244 -21.53 -7.13 27.65
CA MET A 244 -21.66 -7.75 26.31
C MET A 244 -22.46 -6.86 25.35
N THR A 245 -23.54 -6.25 25.86
CA THR A 245 -24.42 -5.39 25.07
C THR A 245 -23.71 -4.09 24.66
N GLU A 246 -22.94 -3.48 25.56
CA GLU A 246 -22.11 -2.30 25.25
C GLU A 246 -21.06 -2.58 24.16
N ASP A 247 -20.43 -3.75 24.23
CA ASP A 247 -19.48 -4.22 23.23
C ASP A 247 -20.10 -4.38 21.85
N ILE A 248 -21.27 -5.03 21.76
CA ILE A 248 -22.02 -5.20 20.52
C ILE A 248 -22.43 -3.84 19.95
N ASN A 249 -22.87 -2.91 20.80
CA ASN A 249 -23.24 -1.55 20.38
C ASN A 249 -22.02 -0.79 19.82
N SER A 250 -20.86 -0.94 20.46
CA SER A 250 -19.60 -0.36 20.00
C SER A 250 -19.19 -0.93 18.63
N LEU A 251 -19.30 -2.25 18.46
CA LEU A 251 -19.10 -2.93 17.18
C LEU A 251 -20.05 -2.41 16.10
N ARG A 252 -21.33 -2.22 16.40
CA ARG A 252 -22.33 -1.70 15.45
C ARG A 252 -22.05 -0.27 15.02
N LYS A 253 -21.67 0.61 15.97
CA LYS A 253 -21.28 1.99 15.66
C LYS A 253 -20.09 2.00 14.69
N ASN A 254 -19.07 1.24 15.03
CA ASN A 254 -17.85 1.09 14.24
C ASN A 254 -18.11 0.52 12.83
N LEU A 255 -19.05 -0.42 12.71
CA LEU A 255 -19.44 -1.01 11.44
C LEU A 255 -19.98 0.05 10.46
N ASN A 256 -20.86 0.93 10.94
CA ASN A 256 -21.45 1.98 10.11
C ASN A 256 -20.39 2.98 9.62
N GLU A 257 -19.45 3.35 10.49
CA GLU A 257 -18.31 4.20 10.10
C GLU A 257 -17.44 3.51 9.04
N LEU A 258 -17.11 2.23 9.23
CA LEU A 258 -16.28 1.47 8.29
C LEU A 258 -16.95 1.32 6.92
N LYS A 259 -18.28 1.09 6.87
CA LYS A 259 -19.06 1.07 5.62
C LYS A 259 -18.97 2.40 4.88
N LEU A 260 -19.14 3.51 5.61
CA LEU A 260 -19.10 4.84 5.02
C LEU A 260 -17.71 5.14 4.45
N GLU A 261 -16.66 4.83 5.20
CA GLU A 261 -15.28 4.98 4.74
C GLU A 261 -15.00 4.17 3.48
N LEU A 262 -15.29 2.87 3.51
CA LEU A 262 -15.01 1.99 2.36
C LEU A 262 -15.74 2.48 1.10
N LYS A 263 -16.98 2.97 1.25
CA LYS A 263 -17.75 3.56 0.16
C LYS A 263 -17.10 4.83 -0.39
N GLN A 264 -16.66 5.74 0.49
CA GLN A 264 -15.99 6.98 0.10
C GLN A 264 -14.63 6.71 -0.57
N GLU A 265 -13.82 5.82 -0.01
CA GLU A 265 -12.51 5.43 -0.53
C GLU A 265 -12.66 4.78 -1.91
N THR A 266 -13.59 3.83 -2.05
CA THR A 266 -13.87 3.17 -3.33
C THR A 266 -14.33 4.18 -4.39
N LYS A 267 -15.18 5.14 -4.02
CA LYS A 267 -15.64 6.20 -4.93
C LYS A 267 -14.48 7.11 -5.36
N GLY A 268 -13.66 7.55 -4.41
CA GLY A 268 -12.50 8.39 -4.68
C GLY A 268 -11.47 7.70 -5.58
N LEU A 269 -11.27 6.40 -5.41
CA LEU A 269 -10.32 5.62 -6.19
C LEU A 269 -10.82 5.28 -7.61
N LYS A 270 -12.14 5.10 -7.80
CA LYS A 270 -12.70 4.91 -9.15
C LYS A 270 -12.43 6.10 -10.08
N ASN A 271 -12.46 7.31 -9.53
CA ASN A 271 -12.15 8.52 -10.29
C ASN A 271 -10.68 8.58 -10.74
N LEU A 272 -9.77 7.87 -10.04
CA LEU A 272 -8.35 7.82 -10.37
C LEU A 272 -7.99 6.76 -11.41
N THR A 273 -8.87 5.79 -11.67
CA THR A 273 -8.67 4.74 -12.67
C THR A 273 -9.28 5.08 -14.04
N ALA A 274 -9.99 6.21 -14.13
CA ALA A 274 -10.64 6.68 -15.35
C ALA A 274 -9.77 7.62 -16.20
N ASP A 275 -8.60 8.03 -15.66
CA ASP A 275 -7.56 8.84 -16.33
C ASP A 275 -6.33 7.98 -16.70
#